data_AF-A0AAW9W8I7-F1
#
_entry.id   AF-A0AAW9W8I7-F1
#
_cell.length_a   1.000
_cell.length_b   1.000
_cell.length_c   1.000
_cell.angle_alpha   90.00
_cell.angle_beta   90.00
_cell.angle_gamma   90.00
#
_symmetry.space_group_name_H-M   'P 1'
#
loop_
_entity.id
_entity.type
_entity.pdbx_description
1 polymer ?
#
loop_
_entity_poly.entity_id
_entity_poly.type
_entity_poly.pdbx_seq_one_letter_code
_entity_poly.pdbx_strand_id
1 'polypeptide(L)'
;RSRLPEGIGFLADEIHKIGLQFGLWFEPEMISIDSDLYKNHADWTIHLLDREKSVGRNQYVLDLTRQEVVDYLFDSISKIIIKTNLDYIKWDMNRHITDIYSIELDSE
;
A
#
# COMPACT_ATOMS: atom_id res chain seq x y z
N ARG A 1 12.75 -4.60 -10.49
CA ARG A 1 14.10 -4.03 -10.76
C ARG A 1 14.38 -3.79 -12.24
N SER A 2 13.66 -4.40 -13.19
CA SER A 2 13.92 -4.19 -14.63
C SER A 2 13.67 -2.78 -15.14
N ARG A 3 12.71 -2.03 -14.57
CA ARG A 3 12.35 -0.68 -15.03
C ARG A 3 13.21 0.45 -14.45
N LEU A 4 13.70 0.28 -13.23
CA LEU A 4 14.57 1.23 -12.52
C LEU A 4 15.77 0.44 -11.99
N PRO A 5 16.79 0.18 -12.84
CA PRO A 5 17.94 -0.64 -12.48
C PRO A 5 18.72 -0.07 -11.29
N GLU A 6 18.89 1.26 -11.24
CA GLU A 6 19.55 2.02 -10.18
C GLU A 6 18.61 2.33 -9.00
N GLY A 7 17.33 1.99 -9.15
CA GLY A 7 16.28 2.21 -8.15
C GLY A 7 15.70 3.62 -8.15
N ILE A 8 14.62 3.78 -7.38
CA ILE A 8 13.83 5.03 -7.33
C ILE A 8 14.60 6.21 -6.71
N GLY A 9 15.54 5.94 -5.79
CA GLY A 9 16.37 6.98 -5.17
C GLY A 9 17.25 7.70 -6.19
N PHE A 10 17.90 6.94 -7.08
CA PHE A 10 18.69 7.53 -8.16
C PHE A 10 17.83 8.41 -9.07
N LEU A 11 16.63 7.96 -9.44
CA LEU A 11 15.71 8.77 -10.25
C LEU A 11 15.33 10.08 -9.55
N ALA A 12 15.05 10.04 -8.24
CA ALA A 12 14.75 11.22 -7.45
C ALA A 12 15.95 12.19 -7.43
N ASP A 13 17.15 11.69 -7.17
CA ASP A 13 18.39 12.48 -7.16
C ASP A 13 18.62 13.19 -8.50
N GLU A 14 18.43 12.50 -9.64
CA GLU A 14 18.57 13.10 -10.96
C GLU A 14 17.53 14.20 -11.23
N ILE A 15 16.30 14.03 -10.74
CA ILE A 15 15.22 15.03 -10.85
C ILE A 15 15.55 16.26 -10.00
N HIS A 16 16.06 16.07 -8.78
CA HIS A 16 16.52 17.16 -7.92
C HIS A 16 17.71 17.90 -8.52
N LYS A 17 18.67 17.21 -9.15
CA LYS A 17 19.85 17.83 -9.80
C LYS A 17 19.48 18.81 -10.92
N ILE A 18 18.37 18.56 -11.62
CA ILE A 18 17.86 19.49 -12.65
C ILE A 18 16.95 20.59 -12.08
N GLY A 19 16.84 20.68 -10.75
CA GLY A 19 16.10 21.74 -10.06
C GLY A 19 14.59 21.52 -9.97
N LEU A 20 14.10 20.30 -10.19
CA LEU A 20 12.68 19.95 -10.07
C LEU A 20 12.39 19.23 -8.75
N GLN A 21 11.14 19.33 -8.29
CA GLN A 21 10.63 18.54 -7.18
C GLN A 21 10.25 17.13 -7.64
N PHE A 22 10.44 16.14 -6.77
CA PHE A 22 10.12 14.75 -7.02
C PHE A 22 8.84 14.33 -6.29
N GLY A 23 7.89 13.75 -7.04
CA GLY A 23 6.63 13.25 -6.52
C GLY A 23 6.39 11.78 -6.86
N LEU A 24 5.67 11.07 -6.00
CA LEU A 24 5.38 9.64 -6.18
C LEU A 24 3.93 9.31 -5.82
N TRP A 25 3.38 8.32 -6.52
CA TRP A 25 2.03 7.81 -6.29
C TRP A 25 2.05 6.57 -5.39
N PHE A 26 1.10 6.51 -4.46
CA PHE A 26 0.85 5.36 -3.60
C PHE A 26 -0.65 5.08 -3.49
N GLU A 27 -0.98 3.81 -3.30
CA GLU A 27 -2.32 3.35 -2.92
C GLU A 27 -2.18 2.37 -1.76
N PRO A 28 -2.01 2.90 -0.53
CA PRO A 28 -1.58 2.08 0.60
C PRO A 28 -2.69 1.29 1.26
N GLU A 29 -3.97 1.62 1.02
CA GLU A 29 -5.10 0.86 1.57
C GLU A 29 -5.35 -0.49 0.87
N MET A 30 -4.60 -0.80 -0.18
CA MET A 30 -4.99 -1.85 -1.13
C MET A 30 -3.96 -2.94 -1.26
N ILE A 31 -4.45 -4.13 -1.61
CA ILE A 31 -3.63 -5.33 -1.72
C ILE A 31 -4.13 -6.20 -2.88
N SER A 32 -3.19 -6.59 -3.75
CA SER A 32 -3.47 -7.46 -4.89
C SER A 32 -3.27 -8.93 -4.52
N ILE A 33 -4.09 -9.83 -5.07
CA ILE A 33 -3.99 -11.28 -4.86
C ILE A 33 -2.60 -11.80 -5.28
N ASP A 34 -2.09 -11.32 -6.42
CA ASP A 34 -0.73 -11.60 -6.88
C ASP A 34 0.26 -10.57 -6.33
N SER A 35 0.42 -10.57 -5.00
CA SER A 35 1.45 -9.79 -4.32
C SER A 35 2.12 -10.60 -3.22
N ASP A 36 3.37 -10.29 -2.92
CA ASP A 36 4.08 -10.93 -1.81
C ASP A 36 3.44 -10.59 -0.47
N LEU A 37 2.84 -9.40 -0.34
CA LEU A 37 2.08 -9.03 0.84
C LEU A 37 0.90 -9.97 1.06
N TYR A 38 0.11 -10.26 0.01
CA TYR A 38 -1.04 -11.16 0.13
C TYR A 38 -0.61 -12.61 0.42
N LYS A 39 0.49 -13.08 -0.18
CA LYS A 39 1.02 -14.42 0.06
C LYS A 39 1.44 -14.62 1.52
N ASN A 40 1.96 -13.58 2.16
CA ASN A 40 2.45 -13.64 3.55
C ASN A 40 1.39 -13.25 4.59
N HIS A 41 0.42 -12.41 4.20
CA HIS A 41 -0.55 -11.77 5.10
C HIS A 41 -1.95 -11.71 4.47
N ALA A 42 -2.47 -12.85 4.02
CA ALA A 42 -3.81 -12.94 3.41
C ALA A 42 -4.93 -12.56 4.39
N ASP A 43 -4.67 -12.67 5.70
CA ASP A 43 -5.56 -12.32 6.80
C ASP A 43 -5.68 -10.80 7.00
N TRP A 44 -4.78 -9.99 6.44
CA TRP A 44 -4.84 -8.53 6.54
C TRP A 44 -5.91 -7.90 5.66
N THR A 45 -6.62 -8.66 4.83
CA THR A 45 -7.70 -8.12 4.00
C THR A 45 -9.02 -8.06 4.77
N ILE A 46 -9.81 -7.01 4.57
CA ILE A 46 -11.22 -6.99 5.00
C ILE A 46 -11.97 -8.13 4.29
N HIS A 47 -12.52 -9.07 5.08
CA HIS A 47 -13.33 -10.18 4.57
C HIS A 47 -14.17 -10.83 5.66
N LEU A 48 -15.26 -11.47 5.26
CA LEU A 48 -16.08 -12.31 6.13
C LEU A 48 -15.55 -13.76 6.10
N LEU A 49 -15.43 -14.40 7.27
CA LEU A 49 -14.78 -15.72 7.42
C LEU A 49 -15.40 -16.83 6.53
N ASP A 50 -16.73 -16.81 6.35
CA ASP A 50 -17.45 -17.84 5.61
C ASP A 50 -17.96 -17.36 4.23
N ARG A 51 -17.32 -16.33 3.65
CA ARG A 51 -17.71 -15.80 2.33
C ARG A 51 -16.53 -15.57 1.41
N GLU A 52 -16.78 -15.79 0.13
CA GLU A 52 -15.89 -15.36 -0.94
C GLU A 52 -15.66 -13.84 -0.88
N LYS A 53 -14.41 -13.41 -1.03
CA LYS A 53 -14.03 -11.99 -0.95
C LYS A 53 -14.48 -11.24 -2.21
N SER A 54 -15.17 -10.11 -2.07
CA SER A 54 -15.58 -9.32 -3.24
C SER A 54 -14.39 -8.60 -3.87
N VAL A 55 -14.15 -8.86 -5.16
CA VAL A 55 -13.06 -8.24 -5.93
C VAL A 55 -13.55 -6.96 -6.61
N GLY A 56 -12.78 -5.89 -6.48
CA GLY A 56 -13.01 -4.60 -7.13
C GLY A 56 -11.69 -4.14 -7.72
N ARG A 57 -11.66 -3.78 -9.01
CA ARG A 57 -10.44 -3.41 -9.73
C ARG A 57 -9.27 -4.41 -9.55
N ASN A 58 -9.59 -5.71 -9.42
CA ASN A 58 -8.62 -6.80 -9.20
C ASN A 58 -7.77 -6.71 -7.91
N GLN A 59 -8.26 -6.01 -6.88
CA GLN A 59 -7.58 -5.84 -5.59
C GLN A 59 -8.58 -5.98 -4.43
N TYR A 60 -8.09 -6.14 -3.20
CA TYR A 60 -8.84 -6.07 -1.95
C TYR A 60 -8.42 -4.85 -1.11
N VAL A 61 -9.17 -4.58 -0.04
CA VAL A 61 -8.85 -3.52 0.93
C VAL A 61 -8.17 -4.14 2.15
N LEU A 62 -7.09 -3.52 2.61
CA LEU A 62 -6.42 -3.84 3.86
C LEU A 62 -7.27 -3.42 5.06
N ASP A 63 -7.22 -4.21 6.12
CA ASP A 63 -7.87 -3.90 7.38
C ASP A 63 -7.01 -2.93 8.20
N LEU A 64 -7.28 -1.63 8.03
CA LEU A 64 -6.58 -0.57 8.74
C LEU A 64 -6.99 -0.41 10.21
N THR A 65 -7.89 -1.26 10.72
CA THR A 65 -8.20 -1.29 12.15
C THR A 65 -7.14 -2.04 12.95
N ARG A 66 -6.31 -2.83 12.27
CA ARG A 66 -5.20 -3.61 12.84
C ARG A 66 -3.91 -2.79 12.90
N GLN A 67 -3.32 -2.67 14.08
CA GLN A 67 -2.14 -1.83 14.29
C GLN A 67 -0.94 -2.31 13.47
N GLU A 68 -0.73 -3.61 13.35
CA GLU A 68 0.37 -4.21 12.58
C GLU A 68 0.28 -3.89 11.08
N VAL A 69 -0.92 -3.70 10.54
CA VAL A 69 -1.14 -3.29 9.15
C VAL A 69 -0.70 -1.83 8.99
N VAL A 70 -1.13 -0.97 9.91
CA VAL A 70 -0.75 0.46 9.91
C VAL A 70 0.76 0.63 10.06
N ASP A 71 1.39 -0.11 10.98
CA ASP A 71 2.83 -0.07 11.23
C ASP A 71 3.63 -0.51 9.99
N TYR A 72 3.21 -1.60 9.34
CA TYR A 72 3.84 -2.06 8.11
C TYR A 72 3.75 -1.01 6.98
N LEU A 73 2.59 -0.39 6.80
CA LEU A 73 2.39 0.64 5.78
C LEU A 73 3.24 1.88 6.10
N PHE A 74 3.23 2.33 7.35
CA PHE A 74 4.04 3.45 7.82
C PHE A 74 5.52 3.22 7.54
N ASP A 75 6.06 2.07 7.94
CA ASP A 75 7.47 1.73 7.73
C ASP A 75 7.83 1.65 6.25
N SER A 76 6.96 1.03 5.45
CA SER A 76 7.19 0.83 4.01
C SER A 76 7.22 2.17 3.26
N ILE A 77 6.26 3.05 3.54
CA ILE A 77 6.17 4.36 2.91
C ILE A 77 7.29 5.28 3.41
N SER A 78 7.55 5.30 4.73
CA SER A 78 8.61 6.13 5.33
C SER A 78 9.99 5.81 4.76
N LYS A 79 10.30 4.52 4.54
CA LYS A 79 11.55 4.10 3.88
C LYS A 79 11.69 4.70 2.48
N ILE A 80 10.60 4.82 1.72
CA ILE A 80 10.64 5.42 0.38
C ILE A 80 10.78 6.95 0.48
N ILE A 81 9.99 7.61 1.34
CA ILE A 81 10.06 9.06 1.54
C ILE A 81 11.49 9.49 1.87
N ILE A 82 12.12 8.83 2.85
CA ILE A 82 13.50 9.11 3.28
C ILE A 82 14.48 8.82 2.14
N LYS A 83 14.30 7.70 1.44
CA LYS A 83 15.21 7.28 0.35
C LYS A 83 15.19 8.22 -0.85
N THR A 84 14.05 8.88 -1.13
CA THR A 84 13.90 9.71 -2.33
C THR A 84 13.83 11.20 -2.03
N ASN A 85 13.98 11.64 -0.77
CA ASN A 85 13.75 13.03 -0.34
C ASN A 85 12.43 13.57 -0.94
N LEU A 86 11.34 12.83 -0.77
CA LEU A 86 10.11 13.02 -1.52
C LEU A 86 9.45 14.39 -1.22
N ASP A 87 9.15 15.17 -2.25
CA ASP A 87 8.52 16.49 -2.11
C ASP A 87 6.99 16.41 -2.14
N TYR A 88 6.44 15.41 -2.82
CA TYR A 88 5.00 15.26 -3.03
C TYR A 88 4.56 13.80 -3.04
N ILE A 89 3.41 13.54 -2.41
CA ILE A 89 2.74 12.25 -2.43
C ILE A 89 1.38 12.44 -3.11
N LYS A 90 1.15 11.65 -4.16
CA LYS A 90 -0.21 11.38 -4.63
C LYS A 90 -0.72 10.14 -3.93
N TRP A 91 -1.52 10.35 -2.89
CA TRP A 91 -2.21 9.28 -2.17
C TRP A 91 -3.53 8.99 -2.84
N ASP A 92 -3.74 7.75 -3.27
CA ASP A 92 -4.90 7.33 -4.04
C ASP A 92 -5.61 6.14 -3.39
N MET A 93 -6.86 5.89 -3.77
CA MET A 93 -7.70 4.83 -3.22
C MET A 93 -8.75 4.43 -4.26
N ASN A 94 -8.59 3.27 -4.90
CA ASN A 94 -9.28 2.97 -6.16
C ASN A 94 -10.46 2.00 -6.07
N ARG A 95 -10.98 1.69 -4.88
CA ARG A 95 -12.23 0.91 -4.74
C ARG A 95 -12.95 1.18 -3.43
N HIS A 96 -14.26 1.01 -3.41
CA HIS A 96 -15.03 1.04 -2.17
C HIS A 96 -14.74 -0.19 -1.29
N ILE A 97 -14.92 0.00 0.02
CA ILE A 97 -14.93 -1.08 1.01
C ILE A 97 -16.17 -1.94 0.76
N THR A 98 -15.98 -3.26 0.74
CA THR A 98 -17.01 -4.28 0.72
C THR A 98 -16.71 -5.29 1.82
N ASP A 99 -17.65 -6.17 2.13
CA ASP A 99 -17.41 -7.28 3.09
C ASP A 99 -16.97 -6.78 4.48
N ILE A 100 -17.58 -5.68 4.94
CA ILE A 100 -17.20 -4.93 6.16
C ILE A 100 -17.12 -5.87 7.36
N TYR A 101 -15.89 -6.14 7.81
CA TYR A 101 -15.56 -7.02 8.92
C TYR A 101 -14.09 -6.79 9.32
N SER A 102 -13.76 -7.06 10.58
CA SER A 102 -12.38 -7.19 11.05
C SER A 102 -12.31 -8.39 12.00
N ILE A 103 -11.23 -9.17 11.90
CA ILE A 103 -11.01 -10.35 12.74
C ILE A 103 -10.65 -9.95 14.18
N GLU A 104 -10.00 -8.79 14.35
CA GLU A 104 -9.49 -8.33 15.65
C GLU A 104 -10.51 -7.46 16.41
N LEU A 105 -11.63 -7.10 15.79
CA LEU A 105 -12.68 -6.32 16.44
C LEU A 105 -13.75 -7.27 16.98
N ASP A 106 -14.10 -7.07 18.25
CA ASP A 106 -15.19 -7.80 18.89
C ASP A 106 -16.53 -7.53 18.19
N SER A 107 -17.35 -8.57 18.08
CA SER A 107 -18.77 -8.41 17.75
C SER A 107 -19.49 -7.95 19.02
N GLU A 108 -19.69 -6.63 19.18
CA GLU A 108 -20.63 -6.13 20.19
C GLU A 108 -22.03 -6.74 20.04
#